data_AF-A0A1H1PPN8-F1
#
_entry.id   AF-A0A1H1PPN8-F1
#
_cell.length_a   1.000
_cell.length_b   1.000
_cell.length_c   1.000
_cell.angle_alpha   90.00
_cell.angle_beta   90.00
_cell.angle_gamma   90.00
#
_symmetry.space_group_name_H-M   'P 1'
#
loop_
_entity.id
_entity.type
_entity.pdbx_description
1 polymer ?
#
loop_
_entity_poly.entity_id
_entity_poly.type
_entity_poly.pdbx_seq_one_letter_code
_entity_poly.pdbx_strand_id
1 'polypeptide(L)'
;MNKLDRKTRAQILHLLCEGQSIRAVTRLTGCSKNTVAKLLVEAGHACAAYQDKTLRKLPCKRVQMDEIWSFVYAKAANVKGAKAAPETAGDVWTWTAICADTKLIVSWLLADRTLDSALTFTGDLRDRLANRVQLTSDGHGPYLTAVDANFGDDVDYAMLIKLYGADPQAEVRYSPAKCIGARKEPKIGSPDKKHISTSYVERSNLTMRMHMRRFTRLTNAFSKKVENHAAAIALHTMYYNFVRIHQTLKVTPAMAAGVSDKLWEVSDIVEMLEQWELSNFKPEYQFVVRQYQIGKGHSVSVMWRGGEVDTIFGFEKESDALQWIKEKSQGWLLERR
;
A
#
# COMPACT_ATOMS: atom_id res chain seq x y z
N MET A 1 24.17 10.46 0.53
CA MET A 1 23.71 9.29 1.31
C MET A 1 24.01 8.02 0.51
N ASN A 2 24.76 7.07 1.04
CA ASN A 2 25.10 5.83 0.30
C ASN A 2 23.83 4.99 0.09
N LYS A 3 23.50 4.74 -1.18
CA LYS A 3 22.39 3.87 -1.58
C LYS A 3 22.85 2.42 -1.45
N LEU A 4 22.01 1.57 -0.86
CA LEU A 4 22.28 0.13 -0.81
C LEU A 4 22.32 -0.44 -2.22
N ASP A 5 23.14 -1.47 -2.43
CA ASP A 5 23.15 -2.20 -3.69
C ASP A 5 21.81 -2.92 -3.92
N ARG A 6 21.51 -3.23 -5.19
CA ARG A 6 20.24 -3.81 -5.62
C ARG A 6 19.94 -5.14 -4.93
N LYS A 7 20.95 -5.98 -4.71
CA LYS A 7 20.79 -7.31 -4.08
C LYS A 7 20.38 -7.17 -2.63
N THR A 8 21.04 -6.29 -1.87
CA THR A 8 20.68 -6.00 -0.47
C THR A 8 19.28 -5.41 -0.35
N ARG A 9 18.89 -4.49 -1.25
CA ARG A 9 17.53 -3.94 -1.28
C ARG A 9 16.50 -5.04 -1.54
N ALA A 10 16.73 -5.90 -2.54
CA ALA A 10 15.84 -7.00 -2.88
C ALA A 10 15.69 -7.98 -1.70
N GLN A 11 16.79 -8.34 -1.03
CA GLN A 11 16.77 -9.20 0.15
C GLN A 11 15.94 -8.59 1.29
N ILE A 12 16.11 -7.30 1.57
CA ILE A 12 15.32 -6.60 2.60
C ILE A 12 13.82 -6.64 2.26
N LEU A 13 13.44 -6.29 1.03
CA LEU A 13 12.05 -6.28 0.61
C LEU A 13 11.43 -7.69 0.65
N HIS A 14 12.17 -8.70 0.21
CA HIS A 14 11.73 -10.10 0.26
C HIS A 14 11.45 -10.54 1.69
N LEU A 15 12.38 -10.30 2.63
CA LEU A 15 12.19 -10.65 4.04
C LEU A 15 10.97 -9.95 4.66
N LEU A 16 10.72 -8.69 4.31
CA LEU A 16 9.54 -7.96 4.77
C LEU A 16 8.24 -8.60 4.26
N CYS A 17 8.24 -9.10 3.02
CA CYS A 17 7.13 -9.84 2.42
C CYS A 17 6.98 -11.28 2.95
N GLU A 18 8.01 -11.85 3.57
CA GLU A 18 7.99 -13.16 4.24
C GLU A 18 7.65 -13.02 5.75
N GLY A 19 6.97 -11.95 6.14
CA GLY A 19 6.49 -11.77 7.50
C GLY A 19 7.56 -11.40 8.53
N GLN A 20 8.79 -11.05 8.11
CA GLN A 20 9.84 -10.65 9.04
C GLN A 20 9.60 -9.25 9.59
N SER A 21 9.82 -9.09 10.91
CA SER A 21 9.81 -7.76 11.52
C SER A 21 11.02 -6.95 11.05
N ILE A 22 10.91 -5.60 11.04
CA ILE A 22 12.08 -4.74 10.73
C ILE A 22 13.28 -5.12 11.61
N ARG A 23 13.07 -5.42 12.91
CA ARG A 23 14.15 -5.83 13.81
C ARG A 23 14.79 -7.17 13.44
N ALA A 24 14.01 -8.09 12.88
CA ALA A 24 14.54 -9.35 12.37
C ALA A 24 15.38 -9.09 11.12
N VAL A 25 14.86 -8.29 10.19
CA VAL A 25 15.59 -7.88 8.98
C VAL A 25 16.92 -7.21 9.33
N THR A 26 16.95 -6.27 10.29
CA THR A 26 18.21 -5.62 10.69
C THR A 26 19.25 -6.61 11.23
N ARG A 27 18.81 -7.67 11.94
CA ARG A 27 19.73 -8.70 12.43
C ARG A 27 20.25 -9.60 11.32
N LEU A 28 19.41 -9.91 10.33
CA LEU A 28 19.75 -10.79 9.21
C LEU A 28 20.63 -10.11 8.16
N THR A 29 20.44 -8.80 7.93
CA THR A 29 21.14 -8.07 6.86
C THR A 29 22.21 -7.10 7.36
N GLY A 30 22.32 -6.89 8.67
CA GLY A 30 23.22 -5.89 9.27
C GLY A 30 22.82 -4.43 9.00
N CYS A 31 21.76 -4.19 8.23
CA CYS A 31 21.30 -2.84 7.90
C CYS A 31 20.65 -2.16 9.10
N SER A 32 20.77 -0.83 9.18
CA SER A 32 20.12 -0.06 10.24
C SER A 32 18.59 -0.11 10.13
N LYS A 33 17.90 0.01 11.27
CA LYS A 33 16.43 0.08 11.31
C LYS A 33 15.88 1.22 10.44
N ASN A 34 16.56 2.37 10.43
CA ASN A 34 16.14 3.53 9.66
C ASN A 34 16.27 3.28 8.16
N THR A 35 17.35 2.61 7.74
CA THR A 35 17.56 2.22 6.34
C THR A 35 16.46 1.28 5.85
N VAL A 36 16.14 0.23 6.62
CA VAL A 36 15.07 -0.71 6.28
C VAL A 36 13.70 -0.01 6.23
N ALA A 37 13.41 0.85 7.21
CA ALA A 37 12.14 1.57 7.26
C ALA A 37 11.98 2.56 6.10
N LYS A 38 13.05 3.29 5.74
CA LYS A 38 13.06 4.22 4.60
C LYS A 38 12.84 3.48 3.28
N LEU A 39 13.56 2.38 3.07
CA LEU A 39 13.39 1.55 1.88
C LEU A 39 11.95 1.00 1.76
N LEU A 40 11.35 0.55 2.86
CA LEU A 40 9.95 0.10 2.86
C LEU A 40 8.99 1.21 2.41
N VAL A 41 9.16 2.44 2.91
CA VAL A 41 8.27 3.56 2.57
C VAL A 41 8.43 3.95 1.10
N GLU A 42 9.68 4.09 0.63
CA GLU A 42 9.98 4.40 -0.77
C GLU A 42 9.43 3.32 -1.72
N ALA A 43 9.71 2.05 -1.42
CA ALA A 43 9.18 0.91 -2.18
C ALA A 43 7.65 0.88 -2.16
N GLY A 44 7.03 1.15 -1.01
CA GLY A 44 5.58 1.17 -0.87
C GLY A 44 4.91 2.23 -1.75
N HIS A 45 5.46 3.46 -1.79
CA HIS A 45 4.95 4.51 -2.67
C HIS A 45 5.10 4.14 -4.15
N ALA A 46 6.26 3.62 -4.55
CA ALA A 46 6.48 3.16 -5.91
C ALA A 46 5.54 2.02 -6.30
N CYS A 47 5.33 1.05 -5.39
CA CYS A 47 4.40 -0.06 -5.58
C CYS A 47 2.95 0.44 -5.71
N ALA A 48 2.52 1.39 -4.89
CA ALA A 48 1.17 1.96 -4.98
C ALA A 48 0.95 2.67 -6.33
N ALA A 49 1.89 3.52 -6.75
CA ALA A 49 1.80 4.22 -8.03
C ALA A 49 1.82 3.26 -9.23
N TYR A 50 2.67 2.24 -9.19
CA TYR A 50 2.74 1.23 -10.25
C TYR A 50 1.43 0.45 -10.38
N GLN A 51 0.88 -0.04 -9.25
CA GLN A 51 -0.39 -0.78 -9.23
C GLN A 51 -1.55 0.10 -9.67
N ASP A 52 -1.57 1.38 -9.26
CA ASP A 52 -2.60 2.32 -9.68
C ASP A 52 -2.66 2.48 -11.20
N LYS A 53 -1.49 2.65 -11.83
CA LYS A 53 -1.36 2.77 -13.28
C LYS A 53 -1.67 1.46 -14.02
N THR A 54 -1.22 0.33 -13.49
CA THR A 54 -1.14 -0.94 -14.22
C THR A 54 -2.41 -1.78 -14.06
N LEU A 55 -3.06 -1.74 -12.90
CA LEU A 55 -4.27 -2.53 -12.63
C LEU A 55 -5.51 -1.80 -13.14
N ARG A 56 -5.66 -1.75 -14.46
CA ARG A 56 -6.79 -1.11 -15.17
C ARG A 56 -7.35 -2.05 -16.23
N LYS A 57 -8.61 -1.83 -16.60
CA LYS A 57 -9.32 -2.63 -17.62
C LYS A 57 -9.23 -4.13 -17.35
N LEU A 58 -9.40 -4.53 -16.09
CA LEU A 58 -9.22 -5.91 -15.67
C LEU A 58 -10.44 -6.76 -16.07
N PRO A 59 -10.24 -7.93 -16.71
CA PRO A 59 -11.31 -8.78 -17.22
C PRO A 59 -11.90 -9.71 -16.13
N CYS A 60 -12.01 -9.21 -14.90
CA CYS A 60 -12.49 -10.01 -13.78
C CYS A 60 -13.97 -10.36 -13.99
N LYS A 61 -14.39 -11.58 -13.65
CA LYS A 61 -15.81 -11.96 -13.72
C LYS A 61 -16.46 -11.96 -12.34
N ARG A 62 -15.71 -12.44 -11.35
CA ARG A 62 -16.16 -12.58 -9.97
C ARG A 62 -15.18 -11.89 -9.04
N VAL A 63 -15.66 -11.01 -8.19
CA VAL A 63 -14.82 -10.29 -7.20
C VAL A 63 -15.42 -10.43 -5.81
N GLN A 64 -14.55 -10.66 -4.83
CA GLN A 64 -14.91 -10.74 -3.42
C GLN A 64 -14.29 -9.57 -2.66
N MET A 65 -15.06 -8.99 -1.75
CA MET A 65 -14.68 -7.84 -0.93
C MET A 65 -14.76 -8.20 0.56
N ASP A 66 -13.83 -7.68 1.34
CA ASP A 66 -13.81 -7.78 2.80
C ASP A 66 -12.93 -6.66 3.37
N GLU A 67 -13.00 -6.46 4.69
CA GLU A 67 -12.07 -5.61 5.42
C GLU A 67 -11.35 -6.37 6.52
N ILE A 68 -10.02 -6.20 6.57
CA ILE A 68 -9.22 -6.74 7.67
C ILE A 68 -8.80 -5.63 8.64
N TRP A 69 -9.16 -5.83 9.91
CA TRP A 69 -8.77 -4.95 11.01
C TRP A 69 -7.28 -5.08 11.34
N SER A 70 -6.66 -3.94 11.61
CA SER A 70 -5.36 -3.77 12.26
C SER A 70 -5.40 -2.50 13.12
N PHE A 71 -4.28 -2.14 13.76
CA PHE A 71 -4.16 -0.88 14.47
C PHE A 71 -2.79 -0.22 14.21
N VAL A 72 -2.76 1.10 14.36
CA VAL A 72 -1.56 1.94 14.27
C VAL A 72 -1.31 2.58 15.63
N TYR A 73 -0.05 2.51 16.09
CA TYR A 73 0.43 3.02 17.38
C TYR A 73 -0.16 2.32 18.61
N ALA A 74 -1.47 2.37 18.79
CA ALA A 74 -2.23 1.70 19.84
C ALA A 74 -3.61 1.31 19.28
N LYS A 75 -4.25 0.30 19.89
CA LYS A 75 -5.66 0.00 19.58
C LYS A 75 -6.54 1.18 19.97
N ALA A 76 -7.65 1.41 19.27
CA ALA A 76 -8.54 2.56 19.49
C ALA A 76 -8.92 2.75 20.98
N ALA A 77 -9.28 1.66 21.67
CA ALA A 77 -9.63 1.67 23.09
C ALA A 77 -8.52 2.22 24.02
N ASN A 78 -7.25 2.12 23.58
CA ASN A 78 -6.08 2.53 24.36
C ASN A 78 -5.51 3.89 23.94
N VAL A 79 -6.03 4.51 22.86
CA VAL A 79 -5.47 5.76 22.31
C VAL A 79 -5.52 6.90 23.32
N LYS A 80 -6.63 7.06 24.07
CA LYS A 80 -6.80 8.14 25.06
C LYS A 80 -5.73 8.14 26.16
N GLY A 81 -5.21 6.96 26.52
CA GLY A 81 -4.15 6.81 27.53
C GLY A 81 -2.74 6.69 26.95
N ALA A 82 -2.59 6.75 25.63
CA ALA A 82 -1.32 6.52 24.96
C ALA A 82 -0.48 7.80 24.94
N LYS A 83 0.76 7.70 25.42
CA LYS A 83 1.72 8.81 25.42
C LYS A 83 2.01 9.25 23.99
N ALA A 84 1.86 10.53 23.66
CA ALA A 84 2.22 11.11 22.36
C ALA A 84 1.67 10.34 21.14
N ALA A 85 0.40 9.90 21.23
CA ALA A 85 -0.26 9.27 20.09
C ALA A 85 -0.44 10.27 18.94
N PRO A 86 -0.07 9.91 17.70
CA PRO A 86 -0.43 10.73 16.54
C PRO A 86 -1.95 10.74 16.34
N GLU A 87 -2.48 11.75 15.64
CA GLU A 87 -3.91 11.83 15.31
C GLU A 87 -4.42 10.62 14.53
N THR A 88 -3.53 9.98 13.77
CA THR A 88 -3.80 8.77 12.98
C THR A 88 -3.66 7.47 13.77
N ALA A 89 -3.49 7.54 15.10
CA ALA A 89 -3.45 6.38 15.97
C ALA A 89 -4.83 5.77 16.17
N GLY A 90 -4.87 4.44 16.33
CA GLY A 90 -6.10 3.71 16.58
C GLY A 90 -6.31 2.56 15.61
N ASP A 91 -7.56 2.17 15.49
CA ASP A 91 -7.98 1.07 14.64
C ASP A 91 -8.05 1.53 13.19
N VAL A 92 -7.57 0.66 12.29
CA VAL A 92 -7.57 0.90 10.85
C VAL A 92 -8.00 -0.37 10.12
N TRP A 93 -8.64 -0.20 8.98
CA TRP A 93 -9.15 -1.30 8.16
C TRP A 93 -8.49 -1.27 6.79
N THR A 94 -8.02 -2.43 6.36
CA THR A 94 -7.61 -2.64 4.96
C THR A 94 -8.77 -3.28 4.22
N TRP A 95 -9.48 -2.48 3.44
CA TRP A 95 -10.48 -2.91 2.49
C TRP A 95 -9.76 -3.58 1.32
N THR A 96 -10.21 -4.76 0.88
CA THR A 96 -9.54 -5.52 -0.18
C THR A 96 -10.57 -6.13 -1.13
N ALA A 97 -10.34 -5.98 -2.43
CA ALA A 97 -11.10 -6.64 -3.49
C ALA A 97 -10.20 -7.64 -4.21
N ILE A 98 -10.61 -8.90 -4.27
CA ILE A 98 -9.87 -9.96 -4.95
C ILE A 98 -10.72 -10.60 -6.06
N CYS A 99 -10.12 -10.77 -7.24
CA CYS A 99 -10.73 -11.54 -8.32
C CYS A 99 -10.72 -13.03 -7.98
N ALA A 100 -11.89 -13.65 -7.91
CA ALA A 100 -12.03 -15.06 -7.59
C ALA A 100 -11.51 -15.97 -8.71
N ASP A 101 -11.38 -15.48 -9.94
CA ASP A 101 -10.89 -16.26 -11.08
C ASP A 101 -9.35 -16.30 -11.06
N THR A 102 -8.73 -15.14 -11.15
CA THR A 102 -7.29 -14.94 -11.32
C THR A 102 -6.53 -14.81 -10.00
N LYS A 103 -7.25 -14.76 -8.87
CA LYS A 103 -6.72 -14.50 -7.53
C LYS A 103 -6.02 -13.15 -7.38
N LEU A 104 -6.15 -12.26 -8.37
CA LEU A 104 -5.54 -10.94 -8.35
C LEU A 104 -6.20 -10.07 -7.28
N ILE A 105 -5.41 -9.44 -6.42
CA ILE A 105 -5.91 -8.32 -5.61
C ILE A 105 -6.08 -7.13 -6.54
N VAL A 106 -7.33 -6.76 -6.80
CA VAL A 106 -7.74 -5.75 -7.77
C VAL A 106 -7.57 -4.34 -7.21
N SER A 107 -8.09 -4.14 -6.00
CA SER A 107 -8.07 -2.85 -5.29
C SER A 107 -7.89 -3.10 -3.80
N TRP A 108 -7.28 -2.13 -3.13
CA TRP A 108 -7.22 -2.08 -1.68
C TRP A 108 -7.25 -0.61 -1.20
N LEU A 109 -7.79 -0.40 -0.01
CA LEU A 109 -7.84 0.91 0.64
C LEU A 109 -7.51 0.75 2.13
N LEU A 110 -6.60 1.58 2.64
CA LEU A 110 -6.39 1.71 4.09
C LEU A 110 -7.21 2.91 4.58
N ALA A 111 -8.24 2.65 5.37
CA ALA A 111 -9.12 3.70 5.88
C ALA A 111 -9.82 3.27 7.18
N ASP A 112 -10.78 4.07 7.64
CA ASP A 112 -11.69 3.69 8.70
C ASP A 112 -12.76 2.70 8.19
N ARG A 113 -13.71 2.32 9.05
CA ARG A 113 -14.79 1.38 8.72
C ARG A 113 -16.14 2.07 8.48
N THR A 114 -16.14 3.13 7.69
CA THR A 114 -17.32 3.99 7.44
C THR A 114 -17.88 3.84 6.02
N LEU A 115 -19.02 4.47 5.77
CA LEU A 115 -19.63 4.54 4.45
C LEU A 115 -18.76 5.30 3.43
N ASP A 116 -18.11 6.40 3.83
CA ASP A 116 -17.26 7.18 2.94
C ASP A 116 -16.06 6.36 2.44
N SER A 117 -15.49 5.55 3.33
CA SER A 117 -14.44 4.59 2.99
C SER A 117 -14.94 3.51 2.03
N ALA A 118 -16.15 2.97 2.26
CA ALA A 118 -16.76 1.99 1.37
C ALA A 118 -17.04 2.58 -0.03
N LEU A 119 -17.53 3.82 -0.11
CA LEU A 119 -17.75 4.56 -1.36
C LEU A 119 -16.44 4.77 -2.12
N THR A 120 -15.40 5.23 -1.44
CA THR A 120 -14.08 5.44 -2.05
C THR A 120 -13.50 4.13 -2.59
N PHE A 121 -13.56 3.07 -1.79
CA PHE A 121 -13.03 1.76 -2.16
C PHE A 121 -13.78 1.11 -3.33
N THR A 122 -15.11 1.13 -3.31
CA THR A 122 -15.92 0.56 -4.39
C THR A 122 -15.86 1.39 -5.67
N GLY A 123 -15.68 2.71 -5.57
CA GLY A 123 -15.42 3.59 -6.71
C GLY A 123 -14.10 3.26 -7.41
N ASP A 124 -13.00 3.16 -6.65
CA ASP A 124 -11.71 2.73 -7.22
C ASP A 124 -11.79 1.33 -7.82
N LEU A 125 -12.48 0.39 -7.16
CA LEU A 125 -12.70 -0.95 -7.70
C LEU A 125 -13.40 -0.91 -9.05
N ARG A 126 -14.49 -0.14 -9.18
CA ARG A 126 -15.23 0.01 -10.43
C ARG A 126 -14.33 0.50 -11.56
N ASP A 127 -13.55 1.55 -11.31
CA ASP A 127 -12.69 2.18 -12.31
C ASP A 127 -11.55 1.27 -12.80
N ARG A 128 -11.27 0.18 -12.09
CA ARG A 128 -10.27 -0.83 -12.50
C ARG A 128 -10.84 -1.94 -13.38
N LEU A 129 -12.15 -2.16 -13.38
CA LEU A 129 -12.81 -3.26 -14.06
C LEU A 129 -13.17 -2.87 -15.51
N ALA A 130 -13.03 -3.82 -16.45
CA ALA A 130 -13.38 -3.59 -17.85
C ALA A 130 -14.84 -3.93 -18.19
N ASN A 131 -15.53 -4.65 -17.31
CA ASN A 131 -16.81 -5.28 -17.59
C ASN A 131 -17.66 -5.38 -16.32
N ARG A 132 -18.96 -5.57 -16.51
CA ARG A 132 -19.89 -5.99 -15.46
C ARG A 132 -19.38 -7.24 -14.75
N VAL A 133 -19.46 -7.26 -13.42
CA VAL A 133 -18.97 -8.36 -12.59
C VAL A 133 -20.01 -8.84 -11.59
N GLN A 134 -19.81 -10.06 -11.08
CA GLN A 134 -20.47 -10.49 -9.87
C GLN A 134 -19.63 -10.12 -8.64
N LEU A 135 -20.18 -9.29 -7.75
CA LEU A 135 -19.57 -8.91 -6.48
C LEU A 135 -20.13 -9.75 -5.32
N THR A 136 -19.26 -10.08 -4.36
CA THR A 136 -19.70 -10.64 -3.07
C THR A 136 -18.92 -10.03 -1.91
N SER A 137 -19.64 -9.53 -0.91
CA SER A 137 -19.06 -9.09 0.37
C SER A 137 -19.62 -9.89 1.54
N ASP A 138 -19.12 -9.61 2.74
CA ASP A 138 -19.78 -9.98 3.98
C ASP A 138 -21.04 -9.12 4.21
N GLY A 139 -21.66 -9.26 5.39
CA GLY A 139 -22.86 -8.52 5.77
C GLY A 139 -22.62 -7.06 6.25
N HIS A 140 -21.49 -6.42 5.91
CA HIS A 140 -21.22 -5.07 6.35
C HIS A 140 -22.12 -4.04 5.64
N GLY A 141 -23.02 -3.41 6.39
CA GLY A 141 -24.06 -2.51 5.88
C GLY A 141 -23.61 -1.45 4.86
N PRO A 142 -22.49 -0.73 5.07
CA PRO A 142 -21.96 0.25 4.13
C PRO A 142 -21.78 -0.22 2.69
N TYR A 143 -21.49 -1.50 2.45
CA TYR A 143 -21.36 -2.02 1.09
C TYR A 143 -22.66 -1.93 0.29
N LEU A 144 -23.83 -2.03 0.94
CA LEU A 144 -25.12 -1.92 0.24
C LEU A 144 -25.23 -0.58 -0.47
N THR A 145 -25.04 0.50 0.27
CA THR A 145 -25.12 1.87 -0.26
C THR A 145 -23.97 2.15 -1.22
N ALA A 146 -22.75 1.71 -0.90
CA ALA A 146 -21.58 2.02 -1.71
C ALA A 146 -21.58 1.32 -3.07
N VAL A 147 -22.01 0.05 -3.13
CA VAL A 147 -22.12 -0.69 -4.40
C VAL A 147 -23.24 -0.11 -5.25
N ASP A 148 -24.40 0.18 -4.66
CA ASP A 148 -25.52 0.83 -5.36
C ASP A 148 -25.11 2.19 -5.95
N ALA A 149 -24.46 3.05 -5.16
CA ALA A 149 -24.05 4.38 -5.61
C ALA A 149 -23.00 4.35 -6.74
N ASN A 150 -22.04 3.42 -6.70
CA ASN A 150 -20.95 3.40 -7.67
C ASN A 150 -21.26 2.54 -8.90
N PHE A 151 -21.84 1.36 -8.71
CA PHE A 151 -22.10 0.42 -9.81
C PHE A 151 -23.52 0.55 -10.37
N GLY A 152 -24.50 0.99 -9.57
CA GLY A 152 -25.91 0.97 -9.93
C GLY A 152 -26.34 -0.40 -10.42
N ASP A 153 -27.06 -0.44 -11.55
CA ASP A 153 -27.51 -1.70 -12.16
C ASP A 153 -26.41 -2.46 -12.91
N ASP A 154 -25.20 -1.92 -13.06
CA ASP A 154 -24.08 -2.54 -13.80
C ASP A 154 -23.24 -3.52 -12.95
N VAL A 155 -23.92 -4.27 -12.08
CA VAL A 155 -23.30 -5.29 -11.23
C VAL A 155 -24.30 -6.35 -10.82
N ASP A 156 -23.80 -7.55 -10.57
CA ASP A 156 -24.57 -8.59 -9.90
C ASP A 156 -24.02 -8.75 -8.47
N TYR A 157 -24.70 -8.18 -7.49
CA TYR A 157 -24.19 -8.08 -6.12
C TYR A 157 -24.98 -8.93 -5.15
N ALA A 158 -24.26 -9.66 -4.30
CA ALA A 158 -24.81 -10.41 -3.19
C ALA A 158 -23.96 -10.28 -1.93
N MET A 159 -24.60 -10.41 -0.77
CA MET A 159 -23.91 -10.53 0.51
C MET A 159 -23.92 -11.99 0.99
N LEU A 160 -22.81 -12.41 1.59
CA LEU A 160 -22.73 -13.65 2.38
C LEU A 160 -22.72 -13.29 3.87
N ILE A 161 -23.89 -13.41 4.51
CA ILE A 161 -24.05 -13.11 5.93
C ILE A 161 -23.69 -14.36 6.73
N LYS A 162 -22.59 -14.32 7.46
CA LYS A 162 -22.18 -15.42 8.35
C LYS A 162 -22.93 -15.35 9.67
N LEU A 163 -23.44 -16.50 10.11
CA LEU A 163 -24.08 -16.68 11.40
C LEU A 163 -23.05 -17.27 12.35
N TYR A 164 -22.74 -16.54 13.42
CA TYR A 164 -21.82 -17.00 14.46
C TYR A 164 -22.60 -17.33 15.74
N GLY A 165 -22.27 -18.46 16.35
CA GLY A 165 -22.83 -18.90 17.62
C GLY A 165 -21.75 -19.04 18.69
N ALA A 166 -22.17 -18.98 19.96
CA ALA A 166 -21.32 -19.32 21.08
C ALA A 166 -21.12 -20.85 21.14
N ASP A 167 -19.90 -21.29 21.41
CA ASP A 167 -19.60 -22.68 21.73
C ASP A 167 -19.51 -22.82 23.26
N PRO A 168 -20.42 -23.55 23.92
CA PRO A 168 -20.42 -23.71 25.38
C PRO A 168 -19.15 -24.34 25.95
N GLN A 169 -18.35 -25.02 25.13
CA GLN A 169 -17.16 -25.77 25.55
C GLN A 169 -15.83 -25.13 25.11
N ALA A 170 -15.85 -24.01 24.39
CA ALA A 170 -14.62 -23.37 23.94
C ALA A 170 -13.91 -22.63 25.09
N GLU A 171 -12.58 -22.73 25.16
CA GLU A 171 -11.76 -21.81 25.96
C GLU A 171 -12.00 -20.37 25.45
N VAL A 172 -12.83 -19.64 26.19
CA VAL A 172 -13.53 -18.42 25.76
C VAL A 172 -12.60 -17.26 25.40
N ARG A 173 -11.34 -17.28 25.87
CA ARG A 173 -10.44 -16.12 25.80
C ARG A 173 -9.68 -15.99 24.49
N TYR A 174 -9.42 -17.11 23.80
CA TYR A 174 -8.59 -17.13 22.57
C TYR A 174 -9.24 -17.84 21.38
N SER A 175 -10.38 -18.51 21.60
CA SER A 175 -11.11 -19.21 20.53
C SER A 175 -12.04 -18.26 19.78
N PRO A 176 -12.02 -18.22 18.43
CA PRO A 176 -12.99 -17.47 17.66
C PRO A 176 -14.40 -18.07 17.83
N ALA A 177 -15.44 -17.24 17.67
CA ALA A 177 -16.82 -17.72 17.64
C ALA A 177 -17.01 -18.75 16.51
N LYS A 178 -17.83 -19.78 16.76
CA LYS A 178 -18.08 -20.85 15.80
C LYS A 178 -19.02 -20.34 14.72
N CYS A 179 -18.61 -20.45 13.46
CA CYS A 179 -19.50 -20.21 12.33
C CYS A 179 -20.51 -21.36 12.27
N ILE A 180 -21.78 -21.07 12.56
CA ILE A 180 -22.88 -22.04 12.60
C ILE A 180 -23.66 -22.11 11.28
N GLY A 181 -23.42 -21.17 10.37
CA GLY A 181 -24.02 -21.17 9.04
C GLY A 181 -23.71 -19.90 8.26
N ALA A 182 -24.22 -19.81 7.04
CA ALA A 182 -24.16 -18.61 6.23
C ALA A 182 -25.45 -18.46 5.41
N ARG A 183 -25.93 -17.22 5.27
CA ARG A 183 -27.07 -16.85 4.44
C ARG A 183 -26.57 -16.08 3.22
N LYS A 184 -27.01 -16.50 2.04
CA LYS A 184 -26.75 -15.81 0.77
C LYS A 184 -27.92 -14.87 0.49
N GLU A 185 -27.64 -13.58 0.37
CA GLU A 185 -28.65 -12.57 0.07
C GLU A 185 -28.27 -11.84 -1.23
N PRO A 186 -28.90 -12.19 -2.36
CA PRO A 186 -28.86 -11.35 -3.56
C PRO A 186 -29.38 -9.95 -3.24
N LYS A 187 -28.72 -8.92 -3.76
CA LYS A 187 -29.05 -7.51 -3.51
C LYS A 187 -29.36 -6.75 -4.79
N ILE A 188 -28.46 -6.80 -5.76
CA ILE A 188 -28.58 -6.08 -7.04
C ILE A 188 -28.35 -7.07 -8.19
N GLY A 189 -29.11 -6.91 -9.28
CA GLY A 189 -28.97 -7.73 -10.48
C GLY A 189 -29.35 -9.20 -10.26
N SER A 190 -28.66 -10.10 -10.96
CA SER A 190 -28.94 -11.54 -10.99
C SER A 190 -27.70 -12.38 -10.64
N PRO A 191 -27.16 -12.27 -9.41
CA PRO A 191 -25.94 -13.00 -9.03
C PRO A 191 -26.18 -14.51 -9.01
N ASP A 192 -25.25 -15.27 -9.59
CA ASP A 192 -25.28 -16.73 -9.54
C ASP A 192 -25.04 -17.18 -8.10
N LYS A 193 -26.07 -17.81 -7.51
CA LYS A 193 -26.06 -18.36 -6.15
C LYS A 193 -24.89 -19.32 -5.89
N LYS A 194 -24.38 -20.02 -6.92
CA LYS A 194 -23.23 -20.94 -6.80
C LYS A 194 -21.94 -20.19 -6.47
N HIS A 195 -21.83 -18.93 -6.86
CA HIS A 195 -20.62 -18.13 -6.75
C HIS A 195 -20.63 -17.10 -5.61
N ILE A 196 -21.77 -16.93 -4.94
CA ILE A 196 -21.86 -16.12 -3.71
C ILE A 196 -21.04 -16.81 -2.61
N SER A 197 -19.82 -16.33 -2.39
CA SER A 197 -18.90 -16.77 -1.33
C SER A 197 -17.88 -15.66 -1.02
N THR A 198 -17.22 -15.76 0.13
CA THR A 198 -16.14 -14.86 0.58
C THR A 198 -14.82 -15.62 0.83
N SER A 199 -14.76 -16.89 0.42
CA SER A 199 -13.64 -17.78 0.76
C SER A 199 -12.28 -17.33 0.20
N TYR A 200 -12.25 -16.68 -0.97
CA TYR A 200 -11.00 -16.21 -1.57
C TYR A 200 -10.48 -14.95 -0.89
N VAL A 201 -11.36 -14.01 -0.55
CA VAL A 201 -10.95 -12.81 0.21
C VAL A 201 -10.54 -13.17 1.64
N GLU A 202 -11.20 -14.14 2.28
CA GLU A 202 -10.77 -14.67 3.57
C GLU A 202 -9.39 -15.36 3.51
N ARG A 203 -9.13 -16.13 2.44
CA ARG A 203 -7.82 -16.73 2.21
C ARG A 203 -6.75 -15.65 1.92
N SER A 204 -7.12 -14.58 1.25
CA SER A 204 -6.25 -13.40 1.06
C SER A 204 -5.92 -12.76 2.41
N ASN A 205 -6.91 -12.53 3.26
CA ASN A 205 -6.74 -12.00 4.62
C ASN A 205 -5.82 -12.87 5.48
N LEU A 206 -5.94 -14.20 5.38
CA LEU A 206 -5.00 -15.12 6.02
C LEU A 206 -3.58 -14.97 5.44
N THR A 207 -3.45 -14.83 4.12
CA THR A 207 -2.15 -14.62 3.45
C THR A 207 -1.49 -13.34 3.94
N MET A 208 -2.22 -12.23 4.02
CA MET A 208 -1.73 -10.96 4.59
C MET A 208 -1.21 -11.16 6.03
N ARG A 209 -1.94 -11.88 6.88
CA ARG A 209 -1.53 -12.15 8.27
C ARG A 209 -0.25 -12.96 8.39
N MET A 210 -0.02 -13.89 7.47
CA MET A 210 1.18 -14.74 7.46
C MET A 210 2.40 -14.01 6.88
N HIS A 211 2.19 -13.13 5.90
CA HIS A 211 3.26 -12.46 5.15
C HIS A 211 3.58 -11.06 5.66
N MET A 212 2.78 -10.50 6.56
CA MET A 212 2.99 -9.18 7.13
C MET A 212 2.94 -9.23 8.66
N ARG A 213 4.10 -9.04 9.31
CA ARG A 213 4.21 -9.15 10.76
C ARG A 213 3.22 -8.28 11.55
N ARG A 214 2.87 -7.12 11.00
CA ARG A 214 1.96 -6.12 11.61
C ARG A 214 0.48 -6.53 11.62
N PHE A 215 0.11 -7.57 10.87
CA PHE A 215 -1.24 -8.13 10.86
C PHE A 215 -1.38 -9.39 11.74
N THR A 216 -0.29 -9.84 12.37
CA THR A 216 -0.32 -11.02 13.24
C THR A 216 -1.13 -10.71 14.51
N ARG A 217 -2.23 -11.44 14.71
CA ARG A 217 -3.13 -11.28 15.85
C ARG A 217 -2.43 -11.67 17.16
N LEU A 218 -2.86 -11.06 18.26
CA LEU A 218 -2.39 -11.36 19.63
C LEU A 218 -0.87 -11.22 19.80
N THR A 219 -0.27 -10.26 19.08
CA THR A 219 1.15 -9.92 19.23
C THR A 219 1.32 -8.43 19.49
N ASN A 220 2.54 -8.03 19.86
CA ASN A 220 2.97 -6.64 19.98
C ASN A 220 3.47 -6.04 18.65
N ALA A 221 3.17 -6.70 17.51
CA ALA A 221 3.59 -6.22 16.20
C ALA A 221 2.54 -5.26 15.63
N PHE A 222 2.92 -3.99 15.44
CA PHE A 222 2.06 -2.96 14.87
C PHE A 222 2.91 -1.91 14.13
N SER A 223 2.24 -1.12 13.28
CA SER A 223 2.86 0.06 12.68
C SER A 223 2.82 1.23 13.65
N LYS A 224 3.91 1.98 13.79
CA LYS A 224 3.91 3.22 14.59
C LYS A 224 3.27 4.42 13.88
N LYS A 225 3.22 4.36 12.54
CA LYS A 225 2.80 5.41 11.63
C LYS A 225 1.88 4.82 10.57
N VAL A 226 0.82 5.53 10.19
CA VAL A 226 -0.16 5.05 9.22
C VAL A 226 0.44 4.93 7.82
N GLU A 227 1.34 5.84 7.46
CA GLU A 227 2.04 5.87 6.17
C GLU A 227 2.92 4.62 6.01
N ASN A 228 3.64 4.24 7.07
CA ASN A 228 4.41 3.00 7.07
C ASN A 228 3.50 1.77 6.96
N HIS A 229 2.27 1.83 7.48
CA HIS A 229 1.28 0.76 7.36
C HIS A 229 0.81 0.62 5.90
N ALA A 230 0.38 1.72 5.27
CA ALA A 230 -0.01 1.79 3.87
C ALA A 230 1.12 1.31 2.95
N ALA A 231 2.35 1.78 3.15
CA ALA A 231 3.51 1.37 2.36
C ALA A 231 3.76 -0.14 2.38
N ALA A 232 3.51 -0.80 3.51
CA ALA A 232 3.66 -2.24 3.58
C ALA A 232 2.52 -3.00 2.92
N ILE A 233 1.28 -2.48 2.97
CA ILE A 233 0.17 -3.06 2.23
C ILE A 233 0.48 -2.97 0.73
N ALA A 234 0.90 -1.79 0.26
CA ALA A 234 1.28 -1.58 -1.14
C ALA A 234 2.38 -2.56 -1.60
N LEU A 235 3.44 -2.72 -0.80
CA LEU A 235 4.52 -3.67 -1.07
C LEU A 235 4.02 -5.13 -1.07
N HIS A 236 3.19 -5.50 -0.09
CA HIS A 236 2.62 -6.84 -0.01
C HIS A 236 1.75 -7.16 -1.22
N THR A 237 0.87 -6.25 -1.62
CA THR A 237 -0.02 -6.44 -2.78
C THR A 237 0.79 -6.57 -4.07
N MET A 238 1.85 -5.76 -4.24
CA MET A 238 2.77 -5.88 -5.37
C MET A 238 3.46 -7.25 -5.40
N TYR A 239 4.03 -7.68 -4.27
CA TYR A 239 4.67 -8.98 -4.13
C TYR A 239 3.70 -10.13 -4.40
N TYR A 240 2.51 -10.08 -3.83
CA TYR A 240 1.48 -11.10 -3.99
C TYR A 240 1.02 -11.22 -5.45
N ASN A 241 0.74 -10.09 -6.10
CA ASN A 241 0.20 -10.08 -7.47
C ASN A 241 1.25 -10.44 -8.52
N PHE A 242 2.49 -9.94 -8.40
CA PHE A 242 3.48 -10.00 -9.49
C PHE A 242 4.60 -11.01 -9.27
N VAL A 243 4.98 -11.30 -8.03
CA VAL A 243 6.17 -12.13 -7.71
C VAL A 243 5.78 -13.52 -7.23
N ARG A 244 4.80 -13.61 -6.33
CA ARG A 244 4.44 -14.87 -5.67
C ARG A 244 3.62 -15.77 -6.59
N ILE A 245 4.15 -16.95 -6.90
CA ILE A 245 3.40 -17.99 -7.64
C ILE A 245 2.23 -18.48 -6.79
N HIS A 246 1.02 -18.42 -7.34
CA HIS A 246 -0.16 -18.92 -6.65
C HIS A 246 -0.25 -20.45 -6.81
N GLN A 247 -0.33 -21.18 -5.69
CA GLN A 247 -0.23 -22.64 -5.66
C GLN A 247 -1.20 -23.36 -6.60
N THR A 248 -2.43 -22.85 -6.76
CA THR A 248 -3.44 -23.47 -7.65
C THR A 248 -3.36 -22.97 -9.09
N LEU A 249 -2.87 -21.74 -9.33
CA LEU A 249 -2.77 -21.20 -10.69
C LEU A 249 -1.48 -21.64 -11.38
N LYS A 250 -0.46 -21.99 -10.60
CA LYS A 250 0.92 -22.28 -11.06
C LYS A 250 1.64 -21.12 -11.75
N VAL A 251 0.98 -19.97 -11.84
CA VAL A 251 1.51 -18.67 -12.27
C VAL A 251 1.17 -17.61 -11.22
N THR A 252 1.63 -16.38 -11.43
CA THR A 252 1.27 -15.25 -10.55
C THR A 252 -0.14 -14.76 -10.86
N PRO A 253 -0.83 -14.13 -9.89
CA PRO A 253 -2.14 -13.54 -10.14
C PRO A 253 -2.16 -12.50 -11.27
N ALA A 254 -1.10 -11.70 -11.42
CA ALA A 254 -0.96 -10.73 -12.51
C ALA A 254 -0.88 -11.39 -13.89
N MET A 255 -0.13 -12.50 -14.00
CA MET A 255 -0.09 -13.28 -15.25
C MET A 255 -1.44 -13.92 -15.57
N ALA A 256 -2.09 -14.53 -14.58
CA ALA A 256 -3.42 -15.13 -14.77
C ALA A 256 -4.47 -14.09 -15.19
N ALA A 257 -4.31 -12.83 -14.79
CA ALA A 257 -5.19 -11.73 -15.16
C ALA A 257 -4.80 -11.02 -16.47
N GLY A 258 -3.73 -11.44 -17.14
CA GLY A 258 -3.24 -10.79 -18.37
C GLY A 258 -2.65 -9.39 -18.15
N VAL A 259 -2.26 -9.07 -16.92
CA VAL A 259 -1.68 -7.76 -16.56
C VAL A 259 -0.20 -7.69 -16.91
N SER A 260 0.51 -8.82 -16.84
CA SER A 260 1.93 -8.92 -17.18
C SER A 260 2.25 -10.32 -17.64
N ASP A 261 3.04 -10.45 -18.71
CA ASP A 261 3.54 -11.75 -19.19
C ASP A 261 4.83 -12.19 -18.50
N LYS A 262 5.45 -11.29 -17.72
CA LYS A 262 6.69 -11.54 -16.98
C LYS A 262 6.37 -12.13 -15.61
N LEU A 263 7.04 -13.21 -15.24
CA LEU A 263 7.17 -13.61 -13.84
C LEU A 263 8.16 -12.66 -13.16
N TRP A 264 7.68 -11.83 -12.23
CA TRP A 264 8.58 -10.90 -11.53
C TRP A 264 9.36 -11.62 -10.44
N GLU A 265 10.56 -11.12 -10.22
CA GLU A 265 11.33 -11.36 -9.01
C GLU A 265 11.29 -10.12 -8.09
N VAL A 266 11.78 -10.26 -6.86
CA VAL A 266 11.89 -9.10 -5.95
C VAL A 266 12.90 -8.07 -6.48
N SER A 267 13.88 -8.50 -7.27
CA SER A 267 14.82 -7.62 -7.99
C SER A 267 14.09 -6.68 -8.95
N ASP A 268 13.01 -7.14 -9.60
CA ASP A 268 12.18 -6.30 -10.47
C ASP A 268 11.42 -5.22 -9.71
N ILE A 269 11.01 -5.49 -8.46
CA ILE A 269 10.43 -4.45 -7.58
C ILE A 269 11.49 -3.37 -7.28
N VAL A 270 12.75 -3.76 -7.07
CA VAL A 270 13.84 -2.79 -6.85
C VAL A 270 14.12 -1.99 -8.12
N GLU A 271 14.11 -2.63 -9.29
CA GLU A 271 14.29 -1.93 -10.55
C GLU A 271 13.15 -0.93 -10.83
N MET A 272 11.90 -1.34 -10.60
CA MET A 272 10.73 -0.47 -10.68
C MET A 272 10.86 0.72 -9.72
N LEU A 273 11.31 0.48 -8.48
CA LEU A 273 11.58 1.54 -7.51
C LEU A 273 12.68 2.50 -7.99
N GLU A 274 13.75 2.00 -8.60
CA GLU A 274 14.83 2.84 -9.16
C GLU A 274 14.32 3.73 -10.30
N GLN A 275 13.47 3.19 -11.17
CA GLN A 275 12.82 3.97 -12.22
C GLN A 275 11.86 5.02 -11.64
N TRP A 276 11.06 4.64 -10.63
CA TRP A 276 10.16 5.55 -9.94
C TRP A 276 10.90 6.68 -9.22
N GLU A 277 12.03 6.39 -8.59
CA GLU A 277 12.90 7.37 -7.94
C GLU A 277 13.49 8.36 -8.95
N LEU A 278 13.76 7.94 -10.19
CA LEU A 278 14.23 8.82 -11.27
C LEU A 278 13.08 9.69 -11.80
N SER A 279 11.89 9.12 -12.01
CA SER A 279 10.74 9.85 -12.57
C SER A 279 10.08 10.81 -11.58
N ASN A 280 10.03 10.42 -10.29
CA ASN A 280 9.51 11.24 -9.20
C ASN A 280 10.62 11.99 -8.47
N PHE A 281 11.82 12.00 -9.04
CA PHE A 281 12.88 12.89 -8.61
C PHE A 281 12.39 14.33 -8.78
N LYS A 282 11.83 14.89 -7.71
CA LYS A 282 11.86 16.33 -7.53
C LYS A 282 13.32 16.67 -7.32
N PRO A 283 13.95 17.47 -8.18
CA PRO A 283 15.27 17.96 -7.89
C PRO A 283 15.14 18.87 -6.66
N GLU A 284 15.31 18.30 -5.48
CA GLU A 284 15.61 19.06 -4.28
C GLU A 284 17.06 19.50 -4.45
N TYR A 285 17.25 20.50 -5.30
CA TYR A 285 18.44 21.30 -5.23
C TYR A 285 18.34 22.08 -3.92
N GLN A 286 19.25 21.82 -3.00
CA GLN A 286 19.44 22.72 -1.87
C GLN A 286 20.35 23.83 -2.37
N PHE A 287 19.83 25.05 -2.45
CA PHE A 287 20.63 26.23 -2.74
C PHE A 287 21.27 26.71 -1.43
N VAL A 288 22.60 26.81 -1.41
CA VAL A 288 23.37 27.29 -0.26
C VAL A 288 24.03 28.59 -0.66
N VAL A 289 23.70 29.69 0.01
CA VAL A 289 24.39 30.96 -0.18
C VAL A 289 25.74 30.90 0.52
N ARG A 290 26.82 31.29 -0.16
CA ARG A 290 28.18 31.36 0.38
C ARG A 290 28.80 32.71 0.09
N GLN A 291 29.46 33.30 1.08
CA GLN A 291 30.28 34.50 0.89
C GLN A 291 31.64 34.12 0.28
N TYR A 292 32.18 34.98 -0.58
CA TYR A 292 33.53 34.77 -1.13
C TYR A 292 34.59 34.84 -0.05
N GLN A 293 35.60 33.96 -0.16
CA GLN A 293 36.74 33.93 0.76
C GLN A 293 37.68 35.13 0.56
N ILE A 294 37.71 35.70 -0.65
CA ILE A 294 38.54 36.85 -1.02
C ILE A 294 37.66 37.81 -1.84
N GLY A 295 37.56 39.08 -1.41
CA GLY A 295 36.72 40.11 -2.03
C GLY A 295 35.36 40.30 -1.34
N LYS A 296 34.49 41.15 -1.93
CA LYS A 296 33.11 41.37 -1.49
C LYS A 296 32.15 40.69 -2.47
N GLY A 297 31.28 39.81 -1.97
CA GLY A 297 30.23 39.17 -2.78
C GLY A 297 29.83 37.79 -2.26
N HIS A 298 28.79 37.24 -2.87
CA HIS A 298 28.15 35.98 -2.56
C HIS A 298 27.98 35.11 -3.81
N SER A 299 27.90 33.81 -3.60
CA SER A 299 27.53 32.81 -4.60
C SER A 299 26.38 31.95 -4.07
N VAL A 300 25.68 31.31 -4.99
CA VAL A 300 24.69 30.29 -4.67
C VAL A 300 25.23 28.94 -5.17
N SER A 301 25.61 28.07 -4.23
CA SER A 301 25.97 26.68 -4.51
C SER A 301 24.69 25.86 -4.66
N VAL A 302 24.62 25.11 -5.74
CA VAL A 302 23.52 24.21 -6.04
C VAL A 302 23.92 22.81 -5.57
N MET A 303 23.22 22.28 -4.57
CA MET A 303 23.53 20.97 -3.99
C MET A 303 22.58 19.89 -4.52
N TRP A 304 23.11 18.77 -4.97
CA TRP A 304 22.35 17.61 -5.42
C TRP A 304 22.82 16.34 -4.70
N ARG A 305 21.90 15.62 -4.05
CA ARG A 305 22.18 14.39 -3.27
C ARG A 305 23.34 14.50 -2.26
N GLY A 306 23.61 15.72 -1.78
CA GLY A 306 24.67 16.02 -0.81
C GLY A 306 26.03 16.36 -1.39
N GLY A 307 26.14 16.57 -2.71
CA GLY A 307 27.32 17.13 -3.38
C GLY A 307 27.00 18.45 -4.07
N GLU A 308 27.97 19.35 -4.16
CA GLU A 308 27.85 20.60 -4.94
C GLU A 308 27.96 20.26 -6.43
N VAL A 309 26.93 20.61 -7.21
CA VAL A 309 26.88 20.32 -8.65
C VAL A 309 27.08 21.54 -9.52
N ASP A 310 26.85 22.74 -8.97
CA ASP A 310 27.08 24.00 -9.67
C ASP A 310 27.21 25.15 -8.67
N THR A 311 27.79 26.26 -9.12
CA THR A 311 27.94 27.47 -8.31
C THR A 311 27.67 28.71 -9.16
N ILE A 312 26.74 29.54 -8.69
CA ILE A 312 26.32 30.75 -9.39
C ILE A 312 26.98 31.93 -8.69
N PHE A 313 27.84 32.63 -9.42
CA PHE A 313 28.62 33.76 -8.91
C PHE A 313 27.97 35.09 -9.31
N GLY A 314 28.27 36.14 -8.53
CA GLY A 314 28.06 37.54 -8.95
C GLY A 314 27.09 38.34 -8.08
N PHE A 315 26.70 37.84 -6.91
CA PHE A 315 25.78 38.57 -6.02
C PHE A 315 26.57 39.52 -5.11
N GLU A 316 26.27 40.81 -5.14
CA GLU A 316 26.93 41.77 -4.25
C GLU A 316 26.47 41.60 -2.80
N LYS A 317 25.17 41.38 -2.58
CA LYS A 317 24.56 41.18 -1.25
C LYS A 317 23.92 39.79 -1.12
N GLU A 318 23.87 39.27 0.10
CA GLU A 318 23.19 38.01 0.41
C GLU A 318 21.69 38.05 0.06
N SER A 319 21.04 39.21 0.25
CA SER A 319 19.65 39.44 -0.12
C SER A 319 19.38 39.18 -1.60
N ASP A 320 20.34 39.52 -2.47
CA ASP A 320 20.20 39.39 -3.92
C ASP A 320 20.33 37.92 -4.34
N ALA A 321 21.20 37.16 -3.66
CA ALA A 321 21.32 35.72 -3.81
C ALA A 321 20.05 34.99 -3.35
N LEU A 322 19.46 35.40 -2.21
CA LEU A 322 18.20 34.82 -1.70
C LEU A 322 17.01 35.15 -2.60
N GLN A 323 16.95 36.38 -3.12
CA GLN A 323 15.91 36.78 -4.07
C GLN A 323 16.01 35.98 -5.38
N TRP A 324 17.24 35.76 -5.87
CA TRP A 324 17.49 34.91 -7.03
C TRP A 324 17.02 33.46 -6.79
N ILE A 325 17.30 32.89 -5.61
CA ILE A 325 16.80 31.55 -5.24
C ILE A 325 15.27 31.52 -5.26
N LYS A 326 14.60 32.57 -4.81
CA LYS A 326 13.13 32.62 -4.76
C LYS A 326 12.50 32.75 -6.15
N GLU A 327 13.07 33.58 -7.02
CA GLU A 327 12.41 33.99 -8.28
C GLU A 327 12.90 33.25 -9.51
N LYS A 328 14.18 32.86 -9.54
CA LYS A 328 14.86 32.41 -10.76
C LYS A 328 15.38 30.98 -10.68
N SER A 329 15.42 30.38 -9.49
CA SER A 329 15.89 29.00 -9.31
C SER A 329 15.09 28.01 -10.16
N GLN A 330 13.76 28.08 -10.18
CA GLN A 330 12.95 27.12 -10.94
C GLN A 330 13.21 27.17 -12.45
N GLY A 331 13.33 28.36 -13.03
CA GLY A 331 13.68 28.53 -14.46
C GLY A 331 15.08 28.00 -14.77
N TRP A 332 16.06 28.36 -13.93
CA TRP A 332 17.44 27.88 -14.05
C TRP A 332 17.54 26.34 -13.97
N LEU A 333 16.72 25.71 -13.13
CA LEU A 333 16.63 24.25 -13.02
C LEU A 333 16.00 23.56 -14.23
N LEU A 334 15.12 24.24 -14.95
CA LEU A 334 14.46 23.72 -16.15
C LEU A 334 15.35 23.82 -17.38
N GLU A 335 16.15 24.87 -17.50
CA GLU A 335 17.06 25.12 -18.63
C GLU A 335 18.29 24.19 -18.63
N ARG A 336 18.63 23.58 -17.50
CA ARG A 336 19.80 22.69 -17.31
C ARG A 336 19.46 21.22 -17.07
N ARG A 337 18.24 20.80 -17.42
CA ARG A 337 17.90 19.37 -17.61
C ARG A 337 18.47 18.87 -18.93
#